data_AF-A0A7S2K3S8-F1
#
_entry.id   AF-A0A7S2K3S8-F1
#
_cell.length_a   1.000
_cell.length_b   1.000
_cell.length_c   1.000
_cell.angle_alpha   90.00
_cell.angle_beta   90.00
_cell.angle_gamma   90.00
#
_symmetry.space_group_name_H-M   'P 1'
#
loop_
_entity.id
_entity.type
_entity.pdbx_description
1 polymer ?
#
loop_
_entity_poly.entity_id
_entity_poly.type
_entity_poly.pdbx_seq_one_letter_code
_entity_poly.pdbx_strand_id
1 'polypeptide(L)'
;TATLHLEDGSKLVGTSFGSHESIDGEVVFTTGMVGYTESLTDPSYKGQILTFTQPMLGNYGVPSRTIKDEFGLPKFMESNNIHAQAVICQDYSHHWSHWNADSSLGAWLKEEGVPGLAGIDTRALTKKIREKGAMLGRIEIDENAAPPDFSKMHSPNLRNLVAEVSCEGVNVYGKGNPVKIIAVDCGMKHNIIRQLVKRGAELTVVPWDYPFASEMDKYDGLFLSNGPGDPTMCVQTIEQLQKVITLPEDQMKPLFGICLGNQLMGLAAGGQAIKLPFGNRGQNQPVVNHQTGECYITPQNHGYAIDSQSLPPEWDPLFTNANDNSNEGICHMTRPYFTAQFHPEAACGPSDTEFMFDTFLDACRNKSKTKIHFPVRKPAPPRPNVKKVLLLGSGGTSIGQAGEFDYSGGQAIKALKEEGKEVVLMNPNIASVQTNMDDKSESKADHVFFVPVTPDFVEEIIKREKPDGIVVSMGGQTALNCAVELYQKGIFDKYNVEVLGTPIDVVIHTEDRQLFSDKLNEINEKIAESYAVNNIEDAVVAAKKIGYPLMIRSAFALGGLGSGICHDEEMLRDMGGKALSLSEQILVEKSMKGWKEVEYEVVRDAQDNCVTVC
;
A
#
# COMPACT_ATOMS: atom_id res chain seq x y z
N THR A 1 27.51 -13.66 19.47
CA THR A 1 27.48 -12.19 19.33
C THR A 1 28.25 -11.82 18.07
N ALA A 2 27.93 -10.68 17.46
CA ALA A 2 28.63 -10.14 16.30
C ALA A 2 28.49 -8.61 16.30
N THR A 3 29.38 -7.91 15.58
CA THR A 3 29.43 -6.45 15.56
C THR A 3 29.21 -5.92 14.15
N LEU A 4 28.25 -5.01 13.98
CA LEU A 4 28.15 -4.17 12.78
C LEU A 4 29.08 -2.96 12.94
N HIS A 5 30.13 -2.92 12.13
CA HIS A 5 31.00 -1.77 11.97
C HIS A 5 30.49 -0.90 10.82
N LEU A 6 30.51 0.42 10.99
CA LEU A 6 30.15 1.40 9.96
C LEU A 6 31.36 2.27 9.60
N GLU A 7 31.40 2.77 8.38
CA GLU A 7 32.52 3.58 7.88
C GLU A 7 32.74 4.89 8.65
N ASP A 8 31.72 5.38 9.35
CA ASP A 8 31.82 6.55 10.24
C ASP A 8 32.46 6.25 11.61
N GLY A 9 32.89 5.01 11.82
CA GLY A 9 33.51 4.52 13.06
C GLY A 9 32.51 3.96 14.09
N SER A 10 31.22 4.01 13.82
CA SER A 10 30.20 3.46 14.72
C SER A 10 30.28 1.93 14.80
N LYS A 11 29.93 1.40 15.97
CA LYS A 11 29.90 -0.04 16.25
C LYS A 11 28.59 -0.39 16.95
N LEU A 12 27.87 -1.37 16.41
CA LEU A 12 26.64 -1.87 17.00
C LEU A 12 26.78 -3.36 17.25
N VAL A 13 26.75 -3.77 18.51
CA VAL A 13 26.86 -5.18 18.91
C VAL A 13 25.48 -5.79 18.98
N GLY A 14 25.32 -6.97 18.36
CA GLY A 14 24.07 -7.71 18.37
C GLY A 14 24.27 -9.22 18.54
N THR A 15 23.14 -9.92 18.49
CA THR A 15 23.09 -11.39 18.57
C THR A 15 22.94 -11.96 17.17
N SER A 16 23.90 -12.80 16.77
CA SER A 16 23.82 -13.49 15.48
C SER A 16 22.71 -14.55 15.50
N PHE A 17 21.88 -14.59 14.46
CA PHE A 17 20.84 -15.60 14.26
C PHE A 17 20.88 -16.27 12.87
N GLY A 18 21.65 -15.72 11.92
CA GLY A 18 21.88 -16.27 10.57
C GLY A 18 23.17 -17.08 10.46
N SER A 19 23.82 -17.02 9.29
CA SER A 19 25.11 -17.66 9.03
C SER A 19 26.24 -17.09 9.90
N HIS A 20 27.31 -17.86 10.04
CA HIS A 20 28.50 -17.50 10.81
C HIS A 20 29.63 -17.02 9.88
N GLU A 21 29.32 -16.06 9.01
CA GLU A 21 30.28 -15.44 8.09
C GLU A 21 30.37 -13.92 8.30
N SER A 22 31.58 -13.36 8.21
CA SER A 22 31.79 -11.91 8.21
C SER A 22 31.63 -11.38 6.78
N ILE A 23 30.83 -10.32 6.61
CA ILE A 23 30.47 -9.81 5.29
C ILE A 23 30.47 -8.29 5.25
N ASP A 24 30.76 -7.76 4.07
CA ASP A 24 30.80 -6.34 3.76
C ASP A 24 29.63 -5.96 2.84
N GLY A 25 29.11 -4.75 2.98
CA GLY A 25 28.07 -4.27 2.08
C GLY A 25 27.71 -2.81 2.31
N GLU A 26 26.85 -2.29 1.44
CA GLU A 26 26.20 -1.00 1.65
C GLU A 26 25.02 -1.19 2.62
N VAL A 27 25.05 -0.52 3.76
CA VAL A 27 24.00 -0.59 4.77
C VAL A 27 22.85 0.30 4.36
N VAL A 28 21.70 -0.32 4.17
CA VAL A 28 20.44 0.32 3.77
C VAL A 28 19.35 -0.03 4.76
N PHE A 29 18.22 0.69 4.70
CA PHE A 29 17.03 0.32 5.45
C PHE A 29 15.80 0.22 4.54
N THR A 30 14.78 -0.51 4.98
CA THR A 30 13.46 -0.55 4.35
C THR A 30 12.38 -0.26 5.39
N THR A 31 11.38 0.54 5.00
CA THR A 31 10.20 0.84 5.82
C THR A 31 9.07 -0.18 5.68
N GLY A 32 9.24 -1.20 4.81
CA GLY A 32 8.28 -2.29 4.67
C GLY A 32 8.06 -3.04 5.98
N MET A 33 6.80 -3.18 6.39
CA MET A 33 6.45 -3.83 7.68
C MET A 33 6.22 -5.34 7.55
N VAL A 34 5.95 -5.81 6.33
CA VAL A 34 5.66 -7.21 6.01
C VAL A 34 6.45 -7.67 4.78
N GLY A 35 6.44 -8.97 4.50
CA GLY A 35 7.07 -9.54 3.30
C GLY A 35 8.60 -9.56 3.34
N TYR A 36 9.21 -9.94 4.46
CA TYR A 36 10.68 -10.06 4.56
C TYR A 36 11.21 -11.19 3.67
N THR A 37 10.42 -12.21 3.35
CA THR A 37 10.79 -13.28 2.42
C THR A 37 10.97 -12.77 1.00
N GLU A 38 10.02 -11.96 0.55
CA GLU A 38 10.02 -11.29 -0.73
C GLU A 38 11.13 -10.23 -0.79
N SER A 39 11.28 -9.41 0.26
CA SER A 39 12.37 -8.44 0.35
C SER A 39 13.75 -9.11 0.29
N LEU A 40 13.98 -10.22 1.00
CA LEU A 40 15.29 -10.88 0.98
C LEU A 40 15.62 -11.52 -0.36
N THR A 41 14.60 -11.90 -1.13
CA THR A 41 14.75 -12.48 -2.47
C THR A 41 14.61 -11.45 -3.59
N ASP A 42 14.49 -10.16 -3.27
CA ASP A 42 14.54 -9.09 -4.27
C ASP A 42 15.98 -8.87 -4.77
N PRO A 43 16.27 -9.09 -6.08
CA PRO A 43 17.61 -8.91 -6.64
C PRO A 43 18.20 -7.51 -6.45
N SER A 44 17.36 -6.48 -6.27
CA SER A 44 17.79 -5.10 -6.05
C SER A 44 18.59 -4.90 -4.74
N TYR A 45 18.52 -5.83 -3.79
CA TYR A 45 19.35 -5.82 -2.57
C TYR A 45 20.74 -6.46 -2.72
N LYS A 46 21.13 -6.92 -3.92
CA LYS A 46 22.46 -7.51 -4.14
C LYS A 46 23.56 -6.56 -3.64
N GLY A 47 24.43 -7.05 -2.76
CA GLY A 47 25.54 -6.26 -2.20
C GLY A 47 25.16 -5.34 -1.03
N GLN A 48 23.92 -5.38 -0.54
CA GLN A 48 23.44 -4.52 0.53
C GLN A 48 23.18 -5.28 1.83
N ILE A 49 23.50 -4.66 2.97
CA ILE A 49 23.12 -5.12 4.32
C ILE A 49 21.77 -4.48 4.64
N LEU A 50 20.73 -5.29 4.78
CA LEU A 50 19.35 -4.83 4.88
C LEU A 50 18.90 -4.65 6.33
N THR A 51 18.61 -3.41 6.70
CA THR A 51 18.03 -3.04 8.00
C THR A 51 16.51 -2.94 7.92
N PHE A 52 15.80 -3.74 8.71
CA PHE A 52 14.34 -3.65 8.81
C PHE A 52 13.95 -2.62 9.87
N THR A 53 13.08 -1.66 9.53
CA THR A 53 12.50 -0.76 10.53
C THR A 53 11.42 -1.45 11.36
N GLN A 54 10.78 -2.49 10.82
CA GLN A 54 9.88 -3.35 11.58
C GLN A 54 10.68 -4.03 12.70
N PRO A 55 10.33 -3.80 13.98
CA PRO A 55 11.18 -4.24 15.08
C PRO A 55 11.21 -5.77 15.20
N MET A 56 10.09 -6.46 14.92
CA MET A 56 9.96 -7.91 15.06
C MET A 56 10.05 -8.60 13.71
N LEU A 57 11.05 -9.47 13.53
CA LEU A 57 11.27 -10.23 12.30
C LEU A 57 11.20 -11.75 12.55
N GLY A 58 10.70 -12.52 11.58
CA GLY A 58 10.63 -13.99 11.65
C GLY A 58 9.35 -14.58 12.23
N ASN A 59 8.37 -13.74 12.61
CA ASN A 59 7.10 -14.14 13.24
C ASN A 59 6.28 -15.15 12.42
N TYR A 60 6.33 -15.09 11.08
CA TYR A 60 5.65 -16.04 10.20
C TYR A 60 6.58 -17.08 9.57
N GLY A 61 7.82 -17.20 10.03
CA GLY A 61 8.79 -18.18 9.52
C GLY A 61 9.11 -17.95 8.04
N VAL A 62 9.44 -19.00 7.31
CA VAL A 62 9.75 -18.96 5.88
C VAL A 62 8.93 -20.04 5.20
N PRO A 63 8.22 -19.73 4.10
CA PRO A 63 7.46 -20.72 3.36
C PRO A 63 8.39 -21.70 2.64
N SER A 64 7.82 -22.79 2.15
CA SER A 64 8.61 -23.80 1.43
C SER A 64 9.26 -23.21 0.18
N ARG A 65 10.56 -23.46 0.04
CA ARG A 65 11.41 -22.99 -1.07
C ARG A 65 11.32 -23.87 -2.31
N THR A 66 10.71 -25.06 -2.19
CA THR A 66 10.64 -26.06 -3.26
C THR A 66 9.33 -26.04 -4.03
N ILE A 67 8.28 -25.41 -3.47
CA ILE A 67 6.98 -25.28 -4.13
C ILE A 67 7.11 -24.31 -5.29
N LYS A 68 6.76 -24.80 -6.48
CA LYS A 68 6.71 -24.01 -7.71
C LYS A 68 5.28 -23.66 -8.08
N ASP A 69 5.10 -22.51 -8.72
CA ASP A 69 3.85 -22.11 -9.34
C ASP A 69 3.67 -22.76 -10.73
N GLU A 70 2.55 -22.43 -11.39
CA GLU A 70 2.22 -22.91 -12.74
C GLU A 70 3.24 -22.52 -13.82
N PHE A 71 4.15 -21.58 -13.55
CA PHE A 71 5.19 -21.13 -14.46
C PHE A 71 6.56 -21.77 -14.16
N GLY A 72 6.63 -22.64 -13.16
CA GLY A 72 7.87 -23.29 -12.73
C GLY A 72 8.76 -22.40 -11.87
N LEU A 73 8.26 -21.25 -11.41
CA LEU A 73 8.96 -20.32 -10.54
C LEU A 73 8.68 -20.67 -9.06
N PRO A 74 9.62 -20.43 -8.13
CA PRO A 74 9.37 -20.50 -6.69
C PRO A 74 8.11 -19.70 -6.33
N LYS A 75 7.12 -20.34 -5.71
CA LYS A 75 5.77 -19.76 -5.53
C LYS A 75 5.74 -18.55 -4.58
N PHE A 76 6.61 -18.55 -3.58
CA PHE A 76 6.59 -17.57 -2.48
C PHE A 76 7.85 -16.70 -2.42
N MET A 77 8.68 -16.73 -3.47
CA MET A 77 9.93 -15.98 -3.55
C MET A 77 9.99 -15.19 -4.85
N GLU A 78 10.70 -14.07 -4.81
CA GLU A 78 10.87 -13.16 -5.94
C GLU A 78 12.11 -13.44 -6.78
N SER A 79 12.95 -14.36 -6.32
CA SER A 79 14.06 -14.95 -7.07
C SER A 79 14.36 -16.35 -6.51
N ASN A 80 15.44 -16.99 -6.95
CA ASN A 80 15.80 -18.34 -6.52
C ASN A 80 16.59 -18.38 -5.20
N ASN A 81 17.12 -17.25 -4.72
CA ASN A 81 18.09 -17.19 -3.62
C ASN A 81 18.00 -15.86 -2.87
N ILE A 82 18.57 -15.79 -1.68
CA ILE A 82 18.67 -14.52 -0.95
C ILE A 82 19.68 -13.60 -1.64
N HIS A 83 19.30 -12.35 -1.89
CA HIS A 83 20.17 -11.34 -2.53
C HIS A 83 20.78 -10.34 -1.53
N ALA A 84 20.09 -10.07 -0.43
CA ALA A 84 20.64 -9.26 0.66
C ALA A 84 21.88 -9.93 1.25
N GLN A 85 22.95 -9.15 1.48
CA GLN A 85 24.20 -9.65 2.07
C GLN A 85 24.04 -10.03 3.52
N ALA A 86 23.17 -9.34 4.25
CA ALA A 86 22.85 -9.64 5.63
C ALA A 86 21.54 -9.00 6.06
N VAL A 87 21.03 -9.45 7.20
CA VAL A 87 19.79 -8.96 7.83
C VAL A 87 20.09 -8.30 9.17
N ILE A 88 19.59 -7.07 9.37
CA ILE A 88 19.63 -6.38 10.65
C ILE A 88 18.21 -6.16 11.15
N CYS A 89 17.91 -6.62 12.37
CA CYS A 89 16.63 -6.40 13.03
C CYS A 89 16.79 -6.05 14.51
N GLN A 90 15.72 -5.53 15.12
CA GLN A 90 15.72 -5.22 16.54
C GLN A 90 15.45 -6.48 17.37
N ASP A 91 14.43 -7.25 17.00
CA ASP A 91 14.04 -8.48 17.66
C ASP A 91 13.81 -9.60 16.63
N TYR A 92 14.32 -10.79 16.95
CA TYR A 92 14.19 -11.98 16.11
C TYR A 92 13.29 -12.99 16.80
N SER A 93 12.20 -13.35 16.14
CA SER A 93 11.26 -14.37 16.60
C SER A 93 11.84 -15.77 16.43
N HIS A 94 12.29 -16.37 17.54
CA HIS A 94 12.76 -17.76 17.55
C HIS A 94 11.64 -18.79 17.31
N HIS A 95 10.40 -18.40 17.59
CA HIS A 95 9.21 -19.18 17.33
C HIS A 95 8.37 -18.49 16.25
N TRP A 96 7.90 -19.27 15.28
CA TRP A 96 7.06 -18.77 14.20
C TRP A 96 5.72 -19.49 14.17
N SER A 97 4.69 -18.82 13.66
CA SER A 97 3.35 -19.39 13.53
C SER A 97 2.65 -18.85 12.30
N HIS A 98 2.72 -19.62 11.21
CA HIS A 98 1.98 -19.34 9.99
C HIS A 98 1.70 -20.65 9.26
N TRP A 99 0.52 -20.77 8.64
CA TRP A 99 0.02 -22.03 8.10
C TRP A 99 0.88 -22.60 6.97
N ASN A 100 1.64 -21.76 6.26
CA ASN A 100 2.52 -22.17 5.17
C ASN A 100 4.01 -22.16 5.55
N ALA A 101 4.37 -21.91 6.81
CA ALA A 101 5.76 -21.85 7.24
C ALA A 101 6.38 -23.25 7.28
N ASP A 102 7.54 -23.40 6.66
CA ASP A 102 8.29 -24.65 6.52
C ASP A 102 9.57 -24.64 7.38
N SER A 103 10.17 -23.46 7.58
CA SER A 103 11.35 -23.29 8.43
C SER A 103 11.35 -21.95 9.18
N SER A 104 12.28 -21.78 10.12
CA SER A 104 12.58 -20.46 10.67
C SER A 104 13.35 -19.59 9.68
N LEU A 105 13.30 -18.27 9.88
CA LEU A 105 14.13 -17.33 9.11
C LEU A 105 15.62 -17.56 9.36
N GLY A 106 16.03 -17.77 10.61
CA GLY A 106 17.44 -18.03 10.93
C GLY A 106 17.99 -19.33 10.31
N ALA A 107 17.16 -20.37 10.16
CA ALA A 107 17.56 -21.59 9.47
C ALA A 107 17.80 -21.33 7.97
N TRP A 108 16.88 -20.63 7.31
CA TRP A 108 17.03 -20.27 5.90
C TRP A 108 18.26 -19.38 5.65
N LEU A 109 18.50 -18.38 6.51
CA LEU A 109 19.69 -17.55 6.45
C LEU A 109 20.99 -18.38 6.54
N LYS A 110 21.03 -19.40 7.41
CA LYS A 110 22.18 -20.31 7.52
C LYS A 110 22.34 -21.20 6.28
N GLU A 111 21.24 -21.69 5.71
CA GLU A 111 21.23 -22.49 4.48
C GLU A 111 21.87 -21.73 3.31
N GLU A 112 21.59 -20.43 3.19
CA GLU A 112 22.05 -19.55 2.10
C GLU A 112 23.37 -18.82 2.43
N GLY A 113 23.98 -19.07 3.59
CA GLY A 113 25.22 -18.40 3.99
C GLY A 113 25.05 -16.91 4.36
N VAL A 114 23.84 -16.43 4.64
CA VAL A 114 23.53 -15.02 4.91
C VAL A 114 23.57 -14.70 6.41
N PRO A 115 24.41 -13.76 6.88
CA PRO A 115 24.41 -13.35 8.28
C PRO A 115 23.14 -12.61 8.69
N GLY A 116 22.74 -12.78 9.94
CA GLY A 116 21.62 -12.05 10.54
C GLY A 116 21.99 -11.55 11.93
N LEU A 117 21.73 -10.28 12.23
CA LEU A 117 22.05 -9.64 13.50
C LEU A 117 20.79 -9.03 14.15
N ALA A 118 20.42 -9.54 15.31
CA ALA A 118 19.31 -9.06 16.14
C ALA A 118 19.82 -8.24 17.33
N GLY A 119 18.93 -7.56 18.04
CA GLY A 119 19.26 -6.73 19.21
C GLY A 119 19.86 -5.37 18.85
N ILE A 120 19.73 -4.94 17.60
CA ILE A 120 20.22 -3.64 17.12
C ILE A 120 19.10 -2.62 17.19
N ASP A 121 19.38 -1.41 17.68
CA ASP A 121 18.44 -0.28 17.57
C ASP A 121 18.34 0.16 16.08
N THR A 122 17.44 -0.49 15.35
CA THR A 122 17.25 -0.24 13.92
C THR A 122 16.69 1.15 13.66
N ARG A 123 16.00 1.78 14.62
CA ARG A 123 15.55 3.17 14.51
C ARG A 123 16.74 4.14 14.56
N ALA A 124 17.67 3.96 15.50
CA ALA A 124 18.89 4.77 15.57
C ALA A 124 19.75 4.59 14.32
N LEU A 125 19.91 3.35 13.84
CA LEU A 125 20.63 3.06 12.60
C LEU A 125 19.97 3.72 11.38
N THR A 126 18.64 3.60 11.26
CA THR A 126 17.87 4.25 10.18
C THR A 126 18.04 5.77 10.17
N LYS A 127 17.97 6.42 11.34
CA LYS A 127 18.22 7.87 11.45
C LYS A 127 19.62 8.23 10.98
N LYS A 128 20.63 7.45 11.37
CA LYS A 128 22.03 7.66 10.96
C LYS A 128 22.19 7.56 9.44
N ILE A 129 21.63 6.51 8.82
CA ILE A 129 21.64 6.34 7.35
C ILE A 129 20.93 7.50 6.67
N ARG A 130 19.80 7.98 7.21
CA ARG A 130 19.09 9.14 6.66
C ARG A 130 19.92 10.43 6.72
N GLU A 131 20.70 10.63 7.77
CA GLU A 131 21.52 11.83 7.98
C GLU A 131 22.85 11.82 7.20
N LYS A 132 23.45 10.63 7.02
CA LYS A 132 24.77 10.46 6.39
C LYS A 132 24.72 9.93 4.97
N GLY A 133 23.57 9.42 4.55
CA GLY A 133 23.42 8.59 3.36
C GLY A 133 23.68 7.11 3.64
N ALA A 134 23.41 6.28 2.63
CA ALA A 134 23.82 4.88 2.62
C ALA A 134 25.34 4.79 2.75
N MET A 135 25.80 3.88 3.61
CA MET A 135 27.18 3.83 4.08
C MET A 135 27.74 2.42 3.98
N LEU A 136 29.05 2.29 3.87
CA LEU A 136 29.67 0.98 3.97
C LEU A 136 29.59 0.46 5.41
N GLY A 137 29.31 -0.84 5.52
CA GLY A 137 29.32 -1.55 6.78
C GLY A 137 29.89 -2.94 6.62
N ARG A 138 30.35 -3.48 7.75
CA ARG A 138 30.85 -4.84 7.88
C ARG A 138 30.23 -5.50 9.10
N ILE A 139 29.64 -6.67 8.91
CA ILE A 139 29.33 -7.55 10.03
C ILE A 139 30.59 -8.37 10.31
N GLU A 140 31.12 -8.20 11.52
CA GLU A 140 32.27 -8.95 12.00
C GLU A 140 31.82 -9.90 13.11
N ILE A 141 32.04 -11.19 12.89
CA ILE A 141 31.63 -12.25 13.80
C ILE A 141 32.74 -12.64 14.76
N ASP A 142 34.01 -12.50 14.36
CA ASP A 142 35.14 -12.72 15.26
C ASP A 142 35.33 -11.50 16.18
N GLU A 143 35.01 -11.67 17.46
CA GLU A 143 35.16 -10.63 18.48
C GLU A 143 36.60 -10.17 18.68
N ASN A 144 37.58 -10.99 18.26
CA ASN A 144 39.01 -10.68 18.35
C ASN A 144 39.56 -10.07 17.06
N ALA A 145 38.75 -9.95 16.00
CA ALA A 145 39.20 -9.36 14.75
C ALA A 145 39.58 -7.89 14.96
N ALA A 146 40.61 -7.46 14.23
CA ALA A 146 40.95 -6.06 14.16
C ALA A 146 39.78 -5.27 13.52
N PRO A 147 39.54 -4.01 13.94
CA PRO A 147 38.54 -3.18 13.28
C PRO A 147 38.77 -3.11 11.76
N PRO A 148 37.71 -3.17 10.94
CA PRO A 148 37.85 -3.09 9.50
C PRO A 148 38.46 -1.77 9.05
N ASP A 149 39.30 -1.86 8.02
CA ASP A 149 39.90 -0.70 7.36
C ASP A 149 39.04 -0.28 6.16
N PHE A 150 38.05 0.57 6.41
CA PHE A 150 37.14 1.07 5.37
C PHE A 150 37.84 1.86 4.25
N SER A 151 39.09 2.31 4.43
CA SER A 151 39.84 2.96 3.35
C SER A 151 40.24 2.01 2.21
N LYS A 152 40.23 0.69 2.48
CA LYS A 152 40.50 -0.37 1.52
C LYS A 152 39.24 -1.09 1.03
N MET A 153 38.09 -0.73 1.57
CA MET A 153 36.81 -1.32 1.18
C MET A 153 36.21 -0.50 0.03
N HIS A 154 35.68 -1.20 -0.97
CA HIS A 154 35.08 -0.59 -2.14
C HIS A 154 33.57 -0.73 -2.10
N SER A 155 32.86 0.30 -2.60
CA SER A 155 31.42 0.23 -2.73
C SER A 155 31.01 -0.91 -3.66
N PRO A 156 30.01 -1.73 -3.27
CA PRO A 156 29.43 -2.73 -4.17
C PRO A 156 28.95 -2.14 -5.50
N ASN A 157 28.54 -0.87 -5.50
CA ASN A 157 28.06 -0.13 -6.68
C ASN A 157 29.14 0.11 -7.75
N LEU A 158 30.43 -0.11 -7.45
CA LEU A 158 31.50 -0.06 -8.46
C LEU A 158 31.58 -1.32 -9.33
N ARG A 159 30.81 -2.37 -8.99
CA ARG A 159 30.67 -3.59 -9.78
C ARG A 159 29.42 -3.51 -10.63
N ASN A 160 29.42 -4.24 -11.75
CA ASN A 160 28.19 -4.47 -12.51
C ASN A 160 27.35 -5.55 -11.79
N LEU A 161 26.57 -5.12 -10.80
CA LEU A 161 25.72 -6.01 -10.01
C LEU A 161 24.62 -6.67 -10.84
N VAL A 162 24.20 -6.04 -11.93
CA VAL A 162 23.21 -6.61 -12.86
C VAL A 162 23.75 -7.88 -13.50
N ALA A 163 25.02 -7.89 -13.92
CA ALA A 163 25.66 -9.08 -14.46
C ALA A 163 25.76 -10.24 -13.45
N GLU A 164 25.67 -9.96 -12.15
CA GLU A 164 25.71 -10.98 -11.08
C GLU A 164 24.34 -11.59 -10.75
N VAL A 165 23.25 -10.98 -11.23
CA VAL A 165 21.87 -11.41 -10.91
C VAL A 165 21.02 -11.72 -12.14
N SER A 166 21.41 -11.24 -13.32
CA SER A 166 20.76 -11.57 -14.59
C SER A 166 20.78 -13.07 -14.85
N CYS A 167 19.75 -13.57 -15.53
CA CYS A 167 19.73 -14.93 -16.04
C CYS A 167 20.92 -15.23 -16.95
N GLU A 168 21.38 -16.49 -16.93
CA GLU A 168 22.53 -16.96 -17.72
C GLU A 168 22.20 -17.17 -19.21
N GLY A 169 20.91 -17.25 -19.55
CA GLY A 169 20.45 -17.57 -20.89
C GLY A 169 18.98 -17.26 -21.11
N VAL A 170 18.53 -17.47 -22.35
CA VAL A 170 17.16 -17.13 -22.76
C VAL A 170 16.16 -18.14 -22.18
N ASN A 171 15.15 -17.63 -21.47
CA ASN A 171 14.05 -18.41 -20.91
C ASN A 171 12.71 -17.96 -21.50
N VAL A 172 11.80 -18.90 -21.75
CA VAL A 172 10.47 -18.59 -22.31
C VAL A 172 9.37 -19.05 -21.35
N TYR A 173 8.50 -18.11 -20.98
CA TYR A 173 7.33 -18.34 -20.12
C TYR A 173 6.04 -18.03 -20.88
N GLY A 174 4.95 -18.70 -20.55
CA GLY A 174 3.66 -18.47 -21.21
C GLY A 174 3.64 -18.87 -22.68
N LYS A 175 4.42 -19.88 -23.08
CA LYS A 175 4.51 -20.32 -24.48
C LYS A 175 3.13 -20.58 -25.08
N GLY A 176 2.87 -19.98 -26.25
CA GLY A 176 1.58 -20.03 -26.96
C GLY A 176 0.67 -18.83 -26.68
N ASN A 177 1.02 -17.96 -25.73
CA ASN A 177 0.28 -16.73 -25.48
C ASN A 177 0.37 -15.76 -26.68
N PRO A 178 -0.67 -14.93 -26.90
CA PRO A 178 -0.83 -14.17 -28.14
C PRO A 178 0.11 -12.97 -28.30
N VAL A 179 0.61 -12.39 -27.20
CA VAL A 179 1.45 -11.19 -27.24
C VAL A 179 2.88 -11.56 -26.94
N LYS A 180 3.82 -11.34 -27.86
CA LYS A 180 5.23 -11.70 -27.66
C LYS A 180 5.98 -10.54 -27.04
N ILE A 181 6.61 -10.76 -25.90
CA ILE A 181 7.39 -9.73 -25.20
C ILE A 181 8.82 -10.23 -25.01
N ILE A 182 9.81 -9.40 -25.36
CA ILE A 182 11.17 -9.58 -24.83
C ILE A 182 11.28 -8.80 -23.53
N ALA A 183 11.69 -9.49 -22.47
CA ALA A 183 11.99 -8.92 -21.17
C ALA A 183 13.50 -9.00 -20.90
N VAL A 184 14.14 -7.85 -20.76
CA VAL A 184 15.56 -7.76 -20.39
C VAL A 184 15.67 -7.94 -18.88
N ASP A 185 16.35 -9.00 -18.47
CA ASP A 185 16.57 -9.34 -17.08
C ASP A 185 17.79 -8.58 -16.54
N CYS A 186 17.51 -7.52 -15.79
CA CYS A 186 18.51 -6.75 -15.06
C CYS A 186 18.58 -7.12 -13.56
N GLY A 187 17.99 -8.26 -13.15
CA GLY A 187 17.65 -8.58 -11.77
C GLY A 187 16.13 -8.67 -11.57
N MET A 188 15.47 -9.32 -12.52
CA MET A 188 14.02 -9.37 -12.63
C MET A 188 13.39 -10.16 -11.48
N LYS A 189 12.47 -9.49 -10.76
CA LYS A 189 11.60 -10.16 -9.80
C LYS A 189 10.62 -11.11 -10.49
N HIS A 190 10.43 -12.28 -9.90
CA HIS A 190 9.53 -13.30 -10.44
C HIS A 190 8.09 -12.80 -10.60
N ASN A 191 7.59 -11.90 -9.74
CA ASN A 191 6.22 -11.43 -9.91
C ASN A 191 6.04 -10.61 -11.20
N ILE A 192 7.07 -9.98 -11.77
CA ILE A 192 7.00 -9.36 -13.10
C ILE A 192 6.62 -10.41 -14.16
N ILE A 193 7.28 -11.57 -14.13
CA ILE A 193 6.98 -12.68 -15.04
C ILE A 193 5.54 -13.13 -14.85
N ARG A 194 5.09 -13.30 -13.61
CA ARG A 194 3.71 -13.71 -13.29
C ARG A 194 2.70 -12.70 -13.83
N GLN A 195 2.91 -11.40 -13.61
CA GLN A 195 1.96 -10.35 -14.03
C GLN A 195 1.84 -10.29 -15.55
N LEU A 196 2.94 -10.40 -16.30
CA LEU A 196 2.94 -10.40 -17.76
C LEU A 196 2.31 -11.67 -18.34
N VAL A 197 2.71 -12.84 -17.85
CA VAL A 197 2.24 -14.13 -18.39
C VAL A 197 0.77 -14.36 -18.08
N LYS A 198 0.30 -14.04 -16.86
CA LYS A 198 -1.14 -14.16 -16.50
C LYS A 198 -2.03 -13.27 -17.36
N ARG A 199 -1.50 -12.17 -17.88
CA ARG A 199 -2.18 -11.25 -18.82
C ARG A 199 -1.97 -11.63 -20.28
N GLY A 200 -1.48 -12.82 -20.58
CA GLY A 200 -1.41 -13.34 -21.95
C GLY A 200 -0.18 -12.90 -22.75
N ALA A 201 0.95 -12.65 -22.08
CA ALA A 201 2.25 -12.50 -22.74
C ALA A 201 2.96 -13.86 -22.90
N GLU A 202 3.49 -14.15 -24.09
CA GLU A 202 4.58 -15.10 -24.28
C GLU A 202 5.88 -14.33 -24.01
N LEU A 203 6.45 -14.56 -22.84
CA LEU A 203 7.55 -13.76 -22.31
C LEU A 203 8.89 -14.46 -22.57
N THR A 204 9.72 -13.85 -23.41
CA THR A 204 11.12 -14.26 -23.63
C THR A 204 12.01 -13.42 -22.73
N VAL A 205 12.44 -13.99 -21.60
CA VAL A 205 13.36 -13.36 -20.66
C VAL A 205 14.79 -13.58 -21.15
N VAL A 206 15.54 -12.50 -21.33
CA VAL A 206 16.88 -12.50 -21.91
C VAL A 206 17.90 -11.86 -20.96
N PRO A 207 19.19 -12.25 -21.02
CA PRO A 207 20.24 -11.63 -20.22
C PRO A 207 20.34 -10.11 -20.44
N TRP A 208 20.87 -9.39 -19.44
CA TRP A 208 21.01 -7.93 -19.47
C TRP A 208 21.77 -7.39 -20.71
N ASP A 209 22.74 -8.14 -21.23
CA ASP A 209 23.59 -7.78 -22.37
C ASP A 209 23.10 -8.32 -23.72
N TYR A 210 21.88 -8.86 -23.76
CA TYR A 210 21.30 -9.47 -24.95
C TYR A 210 21.09 -8.46 -26.10
N PRO A 211 21.37 -8.81 -27.37
CA PRO A 211 21.26 -7.89 -28.51
C PRO A 211 19.82 -7.73 -29.02
N PHE A 212 18.87 -7.38 -28.14
CA PHE A 212 17.44 -7.32 -28.45
C PHE A 212 17.07 -6.33 -29.57
N ALA A 213 17.87 -5.27 -29.80
CA ALA A 213 17.61 -4.33 -30.89
C ALA A 213 17.70 -4.99 -32.28
N SER A 214 18.48 -6.07 -32.41
CA SER A 214 18.57 -6.86 -33.65
C SER A 214 17.42 -7.84 -33.84
N GLU A 215 16.57 -8.00 -32.83
CA GLU A 215 15.47 -8.97 -32.81
C GLU A 215 14.10 -8.29 -32.78
N MET A 216 14.02 -7.01 -33.15
CA MET A 216 12.77 -6.23 -33.17
C MET A 216 11.63 -7.00 -33.83
N ASP A 217 11.85 -7.71 -34.94
CA ASP A 217 10.82 -8.47 -35.66
C ASP A 217 10.22 -9.66 -34.90
N LYS A 218 10.83 -10.08 -33.78
CA LYS A 218 10.44 -11.28 -33.03
C LYS A 218 9.45 -11.02 -31.88
N TYR A 219 9.23 -9.77 -31.50
CA TYR A 219 8.38 -9.40 -30.36
C TYR A 219 7.44 -8.24 -30.68
N ASP A 220 6.36 -8.10 -29.93
CA ASP A 220 5.37 -7.04 -30.04
C ASP A 220 5.66 -5.85 -29.10
N GLY A 221 6.38 -6.08 -28.01
CA GLY A 221 6.83 -5.05 -27.07
C GLY A 221 8.13 -5.41 -26.33
N LEU A 222 8.81 -4.39 -25.82
CA LEU A 222 10.05 -4.53 -25.05
C LEU A 222 9.78 -4.16 -23.58
N PHE A 223 10.29 -4.98 -22.66
CA PHE A 223 10.16 -4.77 -21.23
C PHE A 223 11.54 -4.74 -20.57
N LEU A 224 11.76 -3.80 -19.64
CA LEU A 224 12.98 -3.70 -18.83
C LEU A 224 12.67 -3.92 -17.35
N SER A 225 13.33 -4.89 -16.72
CA SER A 225 13.08 -5.21 -15.32
C SER A 225 13.71 -4.23 -14.33
N ASN A 226 13.37 -4.44 -13.06
CA ASN A 226 14.13 -3.93 -11.93
C ASN A 226 15.55 -4.53 -11.87
N GLY A 227 16.37 -4.02 -10.97
CA GLY A 227 17.71 -4.54 -10.73
C GLY A 227 18.50 -3.79 -9.66
N PRO A 228 19.70 -4.29 -9.30
CA PRO A 228 20.61 -3.66 -8.35
C PRO A 228 21.62 -2.71 -9.01
N GLY A 229 22.28 -1.90 -8.19
CA GLY A 229 23.51 -1.20 -8.55
C GLY A 229 23.34 0.14 -9.26
N ASP A 230 24.47 0.64 -9.76
CA ASP A 230 24.54 1.88 -10.52
C ASP A 230 24.14 1.63 -11.98
N PRO A 231 23.11 2.32 -12.52
CA PRO A 231 22.65 2.10 -13.89
C PRO A 231 23.71 2.40 -14.96
N THR A 232 24.70 3.25 -14.66
CA THR A 232 25.79 3.59 -15.59
C THR A 232 26.73 2.42 -15.88
N MET A 233 26.69 1.36 -15.06
CA MET A 233 27.47 0.13 -15.28
C MET A 233 26.88 -0.76 -16.38
N CYS A 234 25.64 -0.52 -16.82
CA CYS A 234 24.91 -1.32 -17.80
C CYS A 234 25.10 -0.80 -19.24
N VAL A 235 26.36 -0.57 -19.65
CA VAL A 235 26.71 0.09 -20.92
C VAL A 235 26.07 -0.61 -22.12
N GLN A 236 26.18 -1.94 -22.20
CA GLN A 236 25.64 -2.72 -23.31
C GLN A 236 24.12 -2.58 -23.45
N THR A 237 23.38 -2.63 -22.33
CA THR A 237 21.92 -2.47 -22.33
C THR A 237 21.53 -1.08 -22.79
N ILE A 238 22.23 -0.04 -22.31
CA ILE A 238 22.00 1.36 -22.71
C ILE A 238 22.22 1.53 -24.23
N GLU A 239 23.30 0.95 -24.78
CA GLU A 239 23.58 1.00 -26.22
C GLU A 239 22.49 0.31 -27.06
N GLN A 240 21.93 -0.81 -26.58
CA GLN A 240 20.81 -1.48 -27.27
C GLN A 240 19.53 -0.64 -27.19
N LEU A 241 19.25 -0.02 -26.04
CA LEU A 241 18.10 0.87 -25.88
C LEU A 241 18.18 2.10 -26.77
N GLN A 242 19.36 2.72 -26.89
CA GLN A 242 19.60 3.84 -27.79
C GLN A 242 19.23 3.48 -29.24
N LYS A 243 19.55 2.27 -29.69
CA LYS A 243 19.15 1.78 -31.02
C LYS A 243 17.64 1.64 -31.13
N VAL A 244 16.95 1.09 -30.11
CA VAL A 244 15.50 0.88 -30.12
C VAL A 244 14.74 2.21 -30.12
N ILE A 245 15.11 3.16 -29.26
CA ILE A 245 14.33 4.39 -29.11
C ILE A 245 14.50 5.38 -30.24
N THR A 246 15.57 5.25 -31.03
CA THR A 246 15.85 6.08 -32.21
C THR A 246 15.27 5.49 -33.51
N LEU A 247 14.58 4.34 -33.44
CA LEU A 247 13.96 3.74 -34.61
C LEU A 247 12.93 4.66 -35.28
N PRO A 248 12.71 4.51 -36.60
CA PRO A 248 11.60 5.14 -37.31
C PRO A 248 10.22 4.79 -36.72
N GLU A 249 9.24 5.67 -36.89
CA GLU A 249 7.89 5.53 -36.32
C GLU A 249 7.15 4.26 -36.78
N ASP A 250 7.38 3.79 -38.00
CA ASP A 250 6.80 2.56 -38.54
C ASP A 250 7.38 1.29 -37.86
N GLN A 251 8.55 1.41 -37.23
CA GLN A 251 9.26 0.29 -36.60
C GLN A 251 9.22 0.27 -35.07
N MET A 252 8.84 1.38 -34.41
CA MET A 252 8.79 1.44 -32.95
C MET A 252 7.77 0.48 -32.33
N LYS A 253 8.03 0.00 -31.13
CA LYS A 253 7.14 -0.91 -30.39
C LYS A 253 6.95 -0.40 -28.97
N PRO A 254 5.82 -0.68 -28.31
CA PRO A 254 5.63 -0.28 -26.92
C PRO A 254 6.80 -0.73 -26.04
N LEU A 255 7.23 0.15 -25.14
CA LEU A 255 8.32 -0.07 -24.21
C LEU A 255 7.88 0.28 -22.80
N PHE A 256 8.10 -0.66 -21.87
CA PHE A 256 7.83 -0.44 -20.44
C PHE A 256 9.05 -0.83 -19.59
N GLY A 257 9.53 0.09 -18.75
CA GLY A 257 10.62 -0.15 -17.81
C GLY A 257 10.24 0.04 -16.35
N ILE A 258 10.73 -0.84 -15.48
CA ILE A 258 10.48 -0.82 -14.02
C ILE A 258 11.79 -0.60 -13.27
N CYS A 259 11.79 0.30 -12.28
CA CYS A 259 12.92 0.59 -11.38
C CYS A 259 14.23 0.88 -12.13
N LEU A 260 15.16 -0.08 -12.20
CA LEU A 260 16.37 0.06 -13.01
C LEU A 260 16.02 0.31 -14.50
N GLY A 261 14.95 -0.30 -15.02
CA GLY A 261 14.43 -0.02 -16.36
C GLY A 261 14.07 1.46 -16.59
N ASN A 262 13.59 2.19 -15.58
CA ASN A 262 13.40 3.65 -15.66
C ASN A 262 14.74 4.36 -15.89
N GLN A 263 15.75 3.98 -15.11
CA GLN A 263 17.07 4.61 -15.13
C GLN A 263 17.81 4.31 -16.44
N LEU A 264 17.77 3.07 -16.91
CA LEU A 264 18.35 2.69 -18.19
C LEU A 264 17.69 3.43 -19.35
N MET A 265 16.37 3.61 -19.28
CA MET A 265 15.65 4.39 -20.28
C MET A 265 16.05 5.88 -20.22
N GLY A 266 16.10 6.48 -19.04
CA GLY A 266 16.54 7.88 -18.89
C GLY A 266 17.96 8.11 -19.41
N LEU A 267 18.89 7.20 -19.12
CA LEU A 267 20.27 7.26 -19.63
C LEU A 267 20.33 7.07 -21.14
N ALA A 268 19.58 6.10 -21.70
CA ALA A 268 19.54 5.88 -23.14
C ALA A 268 18.91 7.06 -23.88
N ALA A 269 17.96 7.78 -23.27
CA ALA A 269 17.40 9.02 -23.79
C ALA A 269 18.39 10.21 -23.75
N GLY A 270 19.50 10.10 -23.01
CA GLY A 270 20.50 11.17 -22.86
C GLY A 270 20.41 11.96 -21.55
N GLY A 271 19.57 11.53 -20.61
CA GLY A 271 19.53 12.07 -19.25
C GLY A 271 20.68 11.58 -18.36
N GLN A 272 20.65 11.99 -17.09
CA GLN A 272 21.63 11.66 -16.07
C GLN A 272 20.97 10.91 -14.91
N ALA A 273 21.67 9.90 -14.40
CA ALA A 273 21.30 9.22 -13.17
C ALA A 273 22.03 9.86 -11.98
N ILE A 274 21.31 10.08 -10.89
CA ILE A 274 21.84 10.64 -9.63
C ILE A 274 21.71 9.62 -8.52
N LYS A 275 22.75 9.50 -7.67
CA LYS A 275 22.67 8.68 -6.45
C LYS A 275 21.90 9.46 -5.39
N LEU A 276 20.81 8.87 -4.91
CA LEU A 276 20.03 9.40 -3.79
C LEU A 276 20.80 9.19 -2.48
N PRO A 277 20.72 10.12 -1.50
CA PRO A 277 21.47 9.99 -0.25
C PRO A 277 21.23 8.64 0.44
N PHE A 278 19.99 8.23 0.62
CA PHE A 278 19.61 6.96 1.26
C PHE A 278 18.59 6.15 0.44
N GLY A 279 18.27 6.58 -0.78
CA GLY A 279 17.30 5.97 -1.68
C GLY A 279 15.85 5.97 -1.19
N ASN A 280 14.93 5.48 -2.03
CA ASN A 280 13.55 5.23 -1.64
C ASN A 280 13.35 3.71 -1.49
N ARG A 281 13.08 3.29 -0.26
CA ARG A 281 13.05 1.88 0.16
C ARG A 281 11.91 1.62 1.13
N GLY A 282 10.81 1.07 0.64
CA GLY A 282 9.60 0.89 1.45
C GLY A 282 8.41 0.39 0.65
N GLN A 283 7.27 0.28 1.34
CA GLN A 283 5.97 -0.14 0.77
C GLN A 283 4.92 0.97 0.84
N ASN A 284 5.34 2.18 1.20
CA ASN A 284 4.48 3.31 1.52
C ASN A 284 4.92 4.60 0.80
N GLN A 285 5.55 4.49 -0.37
CA GLN A 285 6.06 5.65 -1.10
C GLN A 285 4.97 6.25 -1.99
N PRO A 286 4.53 7.50 -1.74
CA PRO A 286 3.50 8.17 -2.52
C PRO A 286 4.10 8.72 -3.83
N VAL A 287 3.46 8.41 -4.95
CA VAL A 287 3.82 8.94 -6.26
C VAL A 287 2.62 9.61 -6.92
N VAL A 288 2.84 10.76 -7.53
CA VAL A 288 1.80 11.52 -8.24
C VAL A 288 1.96 11.30 -9.74
N ASN A 289 0.89 10.91 -10.42
CA ASN A 289 0.82 10.79 -11.87
C ASN A 289 0.53 12.16 -12.50
N HIS A 290 1.45 12.69 -13.31
CA HIS A 290 1.28 14.00 -13.94
C HIS A 290 0.28 14.02 -15.09
N GLN A 291 -0.11 12.86 -15.64
CA GLN A 291 -1.14 12.80 -16.67
C GLN A 291 -2.56 12.85 -16.07
N THR A 292 -2.79 12.21 -14.92
CA THR A 292 -4.12 12.05 -14.34
C THR A 292 -4.36 12.90 -13.10
N GLY A 293 -3.30 13.33 -12.41
CA GLY A 293 -3.36 14.00 -11.11
C GLY A 293 -3.57 13.06 -9.92
N GLU A 294 -3.68 11.75 -10.17
CA GLU A 294 -3.90 10.73 -9.13
C GLU A 294 -2.60 10.43 -8.36
N CYS A 295 -2.76 10.07 -7.09
CA CYS A 295 -1.69 9.64 -6.21
C CYS A 295 -1.80 8.13 -5.91
N TYR A 296 -0.67 7.45 -5.93
CA TYR A 296 -0.55 6.01 -5.69
C TYR A 296 0.44 5.73 -4.57
N ILE A 297 0.14 4.75 -3.71
CA ILE A 297 1.13 4.21 -2.77
C ILE A 297 1.87 3.07 -3.45
N THR A 298 3.20 3.10 -3.40
CA THR A 298 4.03 2.19 -4.19
C THR A 298 5.13 1.52 -3.37
N PRO A 299 5.47 0.27 -3.68
CA PRO A 299 6.70 -0.33 -3.21
C PRO A 299 7.88 0.13 -4.05
N GLN A 300 8.96 0.49 -3.37
CA GLN A 300 10.18 1.01 -3.98
C GLN A 300 11.42 0.40 -3.35
N ASN A 301 12.43 0.13 -4.18
CA ASN A 301 13.75 -0.28 -3.74
C ASN A 301 14.84 0.20 -4.72
N HIS A 302 15.18 1.49 -4.65
CA HIS A 302 16.24 2.05 -5.50
C HIS A 302 17.10 3.08 -4.75
N GLY A 303 18.40 3.08 -5.08
CA GLY A 303 19.39 4.05 -4.59
C GLY A 303 19.72 5.16 -5.59
N TYR A 304 19.23 5.05 -6.83
CA TYR A 304 19.46 6.01 -7.90
C TYR A 304 18.12 6.50 -8.45
N ALA A 305 18.11 7.70 -9.04
CA ALA A 305 16.97 8.26 -9.75
C ALA A 305 17.44 9.00 -11.00
N ILE A 306 16.53 9.24 -11.94
CA ILE A 306 16.81 10.11 -13.09
C ILE A 306 16.65 11.57 -12.68
N ASP A 307 17.62 12.40 -13.05
CA ASP A 307 17.45 13.85 -12.98
C ASP A 307 16.52 14.30 -14.10
N SER A 308 15.28 14.63 -13.74
CA SER A 308 14.26 15.08 -14.69
C SER A 308 14.67 16.33 -15.48
N GLN A 309 15.55 17.18 -14.94
CA GLN A 309 16.01 18.40 -15.63
C GLN A 309 17.05 18.11 -16.71
N SER A 310 17.68 16.94 -16.66
CA SER A 310 18.67 16.50 -17.63
C SER A 310 18.07 15.83 -18.87
N LEU A 311 16.77 15.52 -18.85
CA LEU A 311 16.08 14.84 -19.95
C LEU A 311 15.90 15.79 -21.15
N PRO A 312 16.01 15.26 -22.39
CA PRO A 312 15.75 16.07 -23.57
C PRO A 312 14.24 16.33 -23.76
N PRO A 313 13.85 17.34 -24.57
CA PRO A 313 12.47 17.84 -24.66
C PRO A 313 11.41 16.83 -25.13
N GLU A 314 11.82 15.70 -25.72
CA GLU A 314 10.92 14.64 -26.16
C GLU A 314 10.40 13.76 -25.00
N TRP A 315 10.93 13.95 -23.79
CA TRP A 315 10.61 13.16 -22.60
C TRP A 315 10.09 14.05 -21.48
N ASP A 316 8.98 13.61 -20.87
CA ASP A 316 8.39 14.25 -19.71
C ASP A 316 8.44 13.32 -18.49
N PRO A 317 8.58 13.85 -17.27
CA PRO A 317 8.28 13.11 -16.05
C PRO A 317 6.84 12.61 -16.07
N LEU A 318 6.66 11.30 -15.89
CA LEU A 318 5.34 10.69 -15.80
C LEU A 318 4.85 10.64 -14.35
N PHE A 319 5.75 10.28 -13.43
CA PHE A 319 5.48 10.24 -12.00
C PHE A 319 6.54 11.02 -11.22
N THR A 320 6.16 11.57 -10.08
CA THR A 320 7.07 12.20 -9.12
C THR A 320 6.75 11.76 -7.70
N ASN A 321 7.79 11.57 -6.90
CA ASN A 321 7.64 11.23 -5.49
C ASN A 321 7.08 12.43 -4.72
N ALA A 322 5.97 12.25 -4.00
CA ALA A 322 5.33 13.36 -3.28
C ALA A 322 6.13 13.81 -2.03
N ASN A 323 7.07 13.00 -1.53
CA ASN A 323 7.88 13.33 -0.36
C ASN A 323 9.14 14.13 -0.71
N ASP A 324 9.84 13.77 -1.79
CA ASP A 324 11.17 14.33 -2.10
C ASP A 324 11.33 14.93 -3.51
N ASN A 325 10.28 14.87 -4.35
CA ASN A 325 10.25 15.33 -5.73
C ASN A 325 11.20 14.60 -6.70
N SER A 326 11.74 13.45 -6.32
CA SER A 326 12.53 12.62 -7.24
C SER A 326 11.68 12.08 -8.39
N ASN A 327 12.34 11.76 -9.52
CA ASN A 327 11.68 11.16 -10.67
C ASN A 327 11.20 9.75 -10.34
N GLU A 328 9.91 9.48 -10.62
CA GLU A 328 9.30 8.18 -10.36
C GLU A 328 8.86 7.45 -11.64
N GLY A 329 9.28 7.97 -12.79
CA GLY A 329 8.90 7.47 -14.11
C GLY A 329 8.99 8.58 -15.16
N ILE A 330 9.22 8.19 -16.41
CA ILE A 330 9.27 9.07 -17.57
C ILE A 330 8.37 8.53 -18.67
N CYS A 331 7.92 9.41 -19.56
CA CYS A 331 7.19 9.03 -20.76
C CYS A 331 7.67 9.84 -21.96
N HIS A 332 7.60 9.23 -23.15
CA HIS A 332 7.89 9.95 -24.38
C HIS A 332 6.65 10.73 -24.84
N MET A 333 6.86 11.92 -25.41
CA MET A 333 5.79 12.83 -25.82
C MET A 333 4.94 12.37 -27.01
N THR A 334 5.50 11.59 -27.93
CA THR A 334 4.80 11.05 -29.10
C THR A 334 4.85 9.52 -29.24
N ARG A 335 5.78 8.84 -28.55
CA ARG A 335 6.04 7.40 -28.73
C ARG A 335 5.45 6.56 -27.59
N PRO A 336 5.15 5.27 -27.81
CA PRO A 336 4.54 4.39 -26.81
C PRO A 336 5.54 3.92 -25.73
N TYR A 337 6.33 4.83 -25.18
CA TYR A 337 7.38 4.54 -24.20
C TYR A 337 7.01 5.16 -22.85
N PHE A 338 7.04 4.36 -21.80
CA PHE A 338 6.84 4.83 -20.45
C PHE A 338 7.56 3.94 -19.44
N THR A 339 7.76 4.45 -18.23
CA THR A 339 8.45 3.73 -17.17
C THR A 339 7.82 4.02 -15.81
N ALA A 340 8.16 3.20 -14.83
CA ALA A 340 7.96 3.43 -13.41
C ALA A 340 9.29 3.21 -12.68
N GLN A 341 9.65 4.09 -11.75
CA GLN A 341 10.81 3.89 -10.88
C GLN A 341 10.47 2.99 -9.68
N PHE A 342 9.19 2.93 -9.31
CA PHE A 342 8.62 2.00 -8.35
C PHE A 342 8.32 0.63 -8.98
N HIS A 343 7.77 -0.28 -8.17
CA HIS A 343 7.54 -1.68 -8.52
C HIS A 343 6.04 -2.02 -8.63
N PRO A 344 5.40 -1.78 -9.79
CA PRO A 344 4.00 -2.17 -10.05
C PRO A 344 3.67 -3.63 -9.79
N GLU A 345 4.66 -4.53 -9.84
CA GLU A 345 4.47 -5.93 -9.52
C GLU A 345 4.30 -6.21 -8.02
N ALA A 346 4.55 -5.24 -7.14
CA ALA A 346 4.49 -5.43 -5.69
C ALA A 346 5.34 -6.62 -5.22
N ALA A 347 4.79 -7.53 -4.40
CA ALA A 347 5.48 -8.70 -3.86
C ALA A 347 6.85 -8.35 -3.25
N CYS A 348 6.91 -7.65 -2.12
CA CYS A 348 5.82 -7.21 -1.23
C CYS A 348 5.39 -5.75 -1.46
N GLY A 349 4.34 -5.32 -0.78
CA GLY A 349 3.77 -3.97 -0.89
C GLY A 349 2.39 -3.93 -1.57
N PRO A 350 1.82 -2.72 -1.75
CA PRO A 350 0.49 -2.53 -2.33
C PRO A 350 0.46 -2.84 -3.83
N SER A 351 -0.66 -3.38 -4.30
CA SER A 351 -0.92 -3.73 -5.71
C SER A 351 -1.59 -2.61 -6.50
N ASP A 352 -1.53 -1.37 -6.02
CA ASP A 352 -2.32 -0.23 -6.50
C ASP A 352 -2.00 0.20 -7.94
N THR A 353 -0.84 -0.23 -8.45
CA THR A 353 -0.29 0.16 -9.75
C THR A 353 -0.16 -0.99 -10.75
N GLU A 354 -0.74 -2.17 -10.47
CA GLU A 354 -0.71 -3.32 -11.38
C GLU A 354 -1.31 -3.05 -12.77
N PHE A 355 -2.23 -2.08 -12.87
CA PHE A 355 -2.85 -1.66 -14.13
C PHE A 355 -1.83 -1.21 -15.19
N MET A 356 -0.60 -0.86 -14.79
CA MET A 356 0.48 -0.50 -15.72
C MET A 356 0.86 -1.67 -16.64
N PHE A 357 0.74 -2.92 -16.17
CA PHE A 357 0.94 -4.10 -17.01
C PHE A 357 -0.16 -4.24 -18.06
N ASP A 358 -1.42 -3.95 -17.69
CA ASP A 358 -2.55 -3.96 -18.61
C ASP A 358 -2.36 -2.90 -19.70
N THR A 359 -2.00 -1.67 -19.31
CA THR A 359 -1.69 -0.57 -20.23
C THR A 359 -0.59 -0.95 -21.24
N PHE A 360 0.50 -1.57 -20.77
CA PHE A 360 1.60 -2.01 -21.63
C PHE A 360 1.14 -3.09 -22.62
N LEU A 361 0.45 -4.13 -22.14
CA LEU A 361 0.03 -5.24 -22.99
C LEU A 361 -1.06 -4.84 -23.99
N ASP A 362 -1.97 -3.95 -23.60
CA ASP A 362 -2.96 -3.38 -24.52
C ASP A 362 -2.29 -2.55 -25.61
N ALA A 363 -1.27 -1.76 -25.28
CA ALA A 363 -0.46 -1.07 -26.30
C ALA A 363 0.21 -2.05 -27.26
N CYS A 364 0.70 -3.18 -26.77
CA CYS A 364 1.30 -4.24 -27.61
C CYS A 364 0.28 -4.90 -28.53
N ARG A 365 -0.89 -5.30 -27.99
CA ARG A 365 -2.00 -5.90 -28.76
C ARG A 365 -2.48 -4.97 -29.87
N ASN A 366 -2.61 -3.69 -29.56
CA ASN A 366 -3.06 -2.66 -30.48
C ASN A 366 -1.96 -2.15 -31.42
N LYS A 367 -0.72 -2.63 -31.24
CA LYS A 367 0.47 -2.16 -31.97
C LYS A 367 0.58 -0.63 -31.95
N SER A 368 0.31 -0.03 -30.78
CA SER A 368 0.24 1.41 -30.60
C SER A 368 1.53 2.08 -31.07
N LYS A 369 1.38 3.17 -31.82
CA LYS A 369 2.46 3.99 -32.36
C LYS A 369 2.40 5.43 -31.84
N THR A 370 1.73 5.63 -30.71
CA THR A 370 1.50 6.96 -30.14
C THR A 370 1.83 6.94 -28.66
N LYS A 371 1.92 8.12 -28.04
CA LYS A 371 2.08 8.27 -26.59
C LYS A 371 1.04 7.44 -25.84
N ILE A 372 1.47 6.84 -24.74
CA ILE A 372 0.59 6.12 -23.80
C ILE A 372 -0.18 7.15 -22.96
N HIS A 373 -1.49 6.95 -22.91
CA HIS A 373 -2.40 7.70 -22.06
C HIS A 373 -2.94 6.79 -20.97
N PHE A 374 -2.77 7.21 -19.72
CA PHE A 374 -3.35 6.51 -18.58
C PHE A 374 -4.82 6.90 -18.37
N PRO A 375 -5.71 5.95 -18.06
CA PRO A 375 -7.10 6.24 -17.77
C PRO A 375 -7.23 6.98 -16.42
N VAL A 376 -8.08 8.01 -16.36
CA VAL A 376 -8.52 8.61 -15.08
C VAL A 376 -9.63 7.73 -14.51
N ARG A 377 -9.50 7.29 -13.25
CA ARG A 377 -10.48 6.39 -12.62
C ARG A 377 -11.83 7.06 -12.42
N LYS A 378 -11.83 8.27 -11.86
CA LYS A 378 -13.05 9.05 -11.60
C LYS A 378 -12.76 10.56 -11.60
N PRO A 379 -13.57 11.38 -12.29
CA PRO A 379 -13.47 12.83 -12.16
C PRO A 379 -13.76 13.28 -10.73
N ALA A 380 -12.91 14.15 -10.19
CA ALA A 380 -13.13 14.72 -8.86
C ALA A 380 -14.42 15.56 -8.83
N PRO A 381 -15.26 15.46 -7.78
CA PRO A 381 -16.37 16.37 -7.58
C PRO A 381 -15.86 17.79 -7.31
N PRO A 382 -16.67 18.82 -7.60
CA PRO A 382 -16.29 20.20 -7.29
C PRO A 382 -16.11 20.38 -5.77
N ARG A 383 -15.18 21.25 -5.38
CA ARG A 383 -14.96 21.60 -3.97
C ARG A 383 -16.23 22.27 -3.40
N PRO A 384 -16.78 21.80 -2.27
CA PRO A 384 -17.93 22.42 -1.62
C PRO A 384 -17.69 23.90 -1.28
N ASN A 385 -18.67 24.75 -1.57
CA ASN A 385 -18.60 26.19 -1.31
C ASN A 385 -19.41 26.57 -0.06
N VAL A 386 -18.96 26.09 1.09
CA VAL A 386 -19.60 26.34 2.39
C VAL A 386 -18.86 27.42 3.18
N LYS A 387 -19.59 28.27 3.90
CA LYS A 387 -19.03 29.30 4.80
C LYS A 387 -19.31 28.97 6.26
N LYS A 388 -20.53 28.53 6.57
CA LYS A 388 -20.95 28.11 7.91
C LYS A 388 -21.28 26.62 7.95
N VAL A 389 -20.70 25.91 8.90
CA VAL A 389 -20.84 24.45 9.04
C VAL A 389 -21.42 24.09 10.40
N LEU A 390 -22.49 23.30 10.40
CA LEU A 390 -23.03 22.65 11.60
C LEU A 390 -22.32 21.32 11.84
N LEU A 391 -21.73 21.14 13.01
CA LEU A 391 -21.10 19.89 13.45
C LEU A 391 -21.99 19.23 14.52
N LEU A 392 -22.43 18.00 14.24
CA LEU A 392 -23.16 17.20 15.22
C LEU A 392 -22.18 16.43 16.11
N GLY A 393 -22.20 16.74 17.41
CA GLY A 393 -21.41 16.04 18.42
C GLY A 393 -22.00 14.67 18.80
N SER A 394 -21.29 13.98 19.70
CA SER A 394 -21.57 12.60 20.10
C SER A 394 -22.85 12.38 20.92
N GLY A 395 -23.38 13.43 21.54
CA GLY A 395 -24.42 13.27 22.55
C GLY A 395 -23.83 12.91 23.92
N GLY A 396 -24.61 12.20 24.75
CA GLY A 396 -24.12 11.68 26.02
C GLY A 396 -23.22 10.45 25.83
N THR A 397 -22.23 10.26 26.71
CA THR A 397 -21.37 9.07 26.67
C THR A 397 -22.17 7.82 27.02
N SER A 398 -22.04 6.77 26.20
CA SER A 398 -22.71 5.48 26.41
C SER A 398 -21.76 4.32 26.08
N ILE A 399 -22.08 3.11 26.54
CA ILE A 399 -21.27 1.93 26.24
C ILE A 399 -21.32 1.67 24.72
N GLY A 400 -20.15 1.64 24.07
CA GLY A 400 -20.04 1.57 22.60
C GLY A 400 -19.95 2.93 21.90
N GLN A 401 -20.11 4.04 22.62
CA GLN A 401 -19.87 5.42 22.15
C GLN A 401 -19.18 6.25 23.23
N ALA A 402 -17.85 6.15 23.25
CA ALA A 402 -17.01 6.79 24.24
C ALA A 402 -16.46 8.15 23.76
N GLY A 403 -15.43 8.65 24.44
CA GLY A 403 -14.80 9.94 24.16
C GLY A 403 -13.98 10.02 22.86
N GLU A 404 -13.95 8.97 22.02
CA GLU A 404 -13.27 9.05 20.71
C GLU A 404 -13.87 10.16 19.85
N PHE A 405 -15.20 10.27 19.87
CA PHE A 405 -15.92 11.27 19.11
C PHE A 405 -15.66 12.67 19.65
N ASP A 406 -15.47 12.82 20.97
CA ASP A 406 -15.08 14.09 21.58
C ASP A 406 -13.76 14.61 21.00
N TYR A 407 -12.78 13.73 20.76
CA TYR A 407 -11.54 14.08 20.10
C TYR A 407 -11.73 14.34 18.60
N SER A 408 -12.43 13.45 17.88
CA SER A 408 -12.66 13.56 16.43
C SER A 408 -13.39 14.84 16.05
N GLY A 409 -14.46 15.20 16.77
CA GLY A 409 -15.16 16.48 16.55
C GLY A 409 -14.29 17.69 16.86
N GLY A 410 -13.40 17.62 17.86
CA GLY A 410 -12.41 18.67 18.14
C GLY A 410 -11.42 18.88 16.98
N GLN A 411 -10.95 17.79 16.36
CA GLN A 411 -10.11 17.85 15.15
C GLN A 411 -10.89 18.40 13.94
N ALA A 412 -12.16 18.02 13.79
CA ALA A 412 -13.02 18.54 12.72
C ALA A 412 -13.22 20.07 12.85
N ILE A 413 -13.44 20.58 14.07
CA ILE A 413 -13.50 22.03 14.32
C ILE A 413 -12.19 22.68 13.89
N LYS A 414 -11.05 22.16 14.34
CA LYS A 414 -9.73 22.70 13.98
C LYS A 414 -9.53 22.79 12.45
N ALA A 415 -9.79 21.69 11.73
CA ALA A 415 -9.65 21.65 10.27
C ALA A 415 -10.58 22.66 9.56
N LEU A 416 -11.83 22.78 10.01
CA LEU A 416 -12.79 23.75 9.47
C LEU A 416 -12.33 25.20 9.72
N LYS A 417 -11.77 25.48 10.90
CA LYS A 417 -11.28 26.83 11.25
C LYS A 417 -10.02 27.20 10.46
N GLU A 418 -9.10 26.26 10.23
CA GLU A 418 -7.92 26.46 9.36
C GLU A 418 -8.33 26.84 7.92
N GLU A 419 -9.43 26.27 7.42
CA GLU A 419 -10.03 26.59 6.13
C GLU A 419 -10.97 27.82 6.16
N GLY A 420 -10.95 28.58 7.26
CA GLY A 420 -11.69 29.84 7.42
C GLY A 420 -13.21 29.69 7.51
N LYS A 421 -13.72 28.54 7.96
CA LYS A 421 -15.16 28.28 8.11
C LYS A 421 -15.66 28.71 9.48
N GLU A 422 -16.89 29.21 9.52
CA GLU A 422 -17.63 29.42 10.78
C GLU A 422 -18.21 28.08 11.23
N VAL A 423 -17.99 27.70 12.49
CA VAL A 423 -18.39 26.39 13.01
C VAL A 423 -19.43 26.54 14.10
N VAL A 424 -20.58 25.88 13.89
CA VAL A 424 -21.64 25.72 14.89
C VAL A 424 -21.56 24.30 15.41
N LEU A 425 -21.33 24.11 16.71
CA LEU A 425 -21.33 22.80 17.35
C LEU A 425 -22.65 22.56 18.09
N MET A 426 -23.20 21.36 17.94
CA MET A 426 -24.32 20.87 18.74
C MET A 426 -23.88 19.64 19.53
N ASN A 427 -23.74 19.77 20.86
CA ASN A 427 -23.39 18.66 21.74
C ASN A 427 -23.96 18.89 23.15
N PRO A 428 -24.86 18.02 23.66
CA PRO A 428 -25.42 18.16 25.01
C PRO A 428 -24.43 17.80 26.12
N ASN A 429 -23.32 17.11 25.82
CA ASN A 429 -22.33 16.71 26.81
C ASN A 429 -21.44 17.90 27.21
N ILE A 430 -21.82 18.56 28.30
CA ILE A 430 -21.08 19.69 28.89
C ILE A 430 -19.65 19.34 29.36
N ALA A 431 -19.32 18.05 29.50
CA ALA A 431 -17.99 17.59 29.89
C ALA A 431 -17.08 17.28 28.69
N SER A 432 -17.58 17.40 27.46
CA SER A 432 -16.83 17.14 26.24
C SER A 432 -15.81 18.24 25.97
N VAL A 433 -14.59 17.86 25.59
CA VAL A 433 -13.56 18.81 25.13
C VAL A 433 -14.00 19.60 23.90
N GLN A 434 -14.91 19.06 23.07
CA GLN A 434 -15.48 19.76 21.92
C GLN A 434 -16.20 21.05 22.32
N THR A 435 -16.80 21.07 23.52
CA THR A 435 -17.61 22.18 24.00
C THR A 435 -16.79 23.25 24.73
N ASN A 436 -15.46 23.11 24.73
CA ASN A 436 -14.57 24.07 25.38
C ASN A 436 -14.54 25.40 24.61
N MET A 437 -14.85 26.49 25.32
CA MET A 437 -14.89 27.85 24.77
C MET A 437 -13.67 28.70 25.14
N ASP A 438 -12.61 28.12 25.69
CA ASP A 438 -11.35 28.82 25.95
C ASP A 438 -10.78 29.43 24.66
N ASP A 439 -10.50 30.73 24.69
CA ASP A 439 -9.96 31.50 23.56
C ASP A 439 -8.59 31.01 23.10
N LYS A 440 -7.89 30.20 23.91
CA LYS A 440 -6.61 29.58 23.54
C LYS A 440 -6.79 28.23 22.83
N SER A 441 -7.99 27.70 22.73
CA SER A 441 -8.27 26.41 22.10
C SER A 441 -8.33 26.53 20.58
N GLU A 442 -7.50 25.77 19.87
CA GLU A 442 -7.57 25.62 18.41
C GLU A 442 -8.84 24.88 17.95
N SER A 443 -9.52 24.19 18.87
CA SER A 443 -10.74 23.41 18.64
C SER A 443 -12.00 24.13 19.13
N LYS A 444 -12.00 25.47 19.15
CA LYS A 444 -13.15 26.28 19.58
C LYS A 444 -14.12 26.51 18.42
N ALA A 445 -15.35 26.02 18.58
CA ALA A 445 -16.46 26.39 17.69
C ALA A 445 -16.90 27.84 17.93
N ASP A 446 -17.40 28.52 16.90
CA ASP A 446 -17.88 29.89 17.02
C ASP A 446 -19.13 29.93 17.91
N HIS A 447 -20.08 29.03 17.65
CA HIS A 447 -21.32 28.89 18.41
C HIS A 447 -21.43 27.45 18.96
N VAL A 448 -21.82 27.29 20.22
CA VAL A 448 -22.02 25.98 20.86
C VAL A 448 -23.44 25.89 21.43
N PHE A 449 -24.13 24.81 21.08
CA PHE A 449 -25.49 24.54 21.54
C PHE A 449 -25.54 23.24 22.37
N PHE A 450 -25.87 23.40 23.65
CA PHE A 450 -26.07 22.30 24.60
C PHE A 450 -27.50 21.76 24.52
N VAL A 451 -27.88 21.20 23.38
CA VAL A 451 -29.20 20.59 23.15
C VAL A 451 -29.08 19.15 22.65
N PRO A 452 -30.09 18.28 22.88
CA PRO A 452 -30.05 16.89 22.44
C PRO A 452 -29.93 16.75 20.93
N VAL A 453 -29.01 15.90 20.45
CA VAL A 453 -28.81 15.57 19.02
C VAL A 453 -29.98 14.71 18.53
N THR A 454 -31.08 15.38 18.19
CA THR A 454 -32.32 14.78 17.68
C THR A 454 -32.84 15.63 16.53
N PRO A 455 -33.61 15.05 15.59
CA PRO A 455 -34.03 15.75 14.37
C PRO A 455 -34.75 17.08 14.62
N ASP A 456 -35.63 17.13 15.62
CA ASP A 456 -36.40 18.33 15.93
C ASP A 456 -35.48 19.49 16.37
N PHE A 457 -34.53 19.22 17.28
CA PHE A 457 -33.59 20.25 17.72
C PHE A 457 -32.59 20.63 16.63
N VAL A 458 -32.11 19.66 15.83
CA VAL A 458 -31.21 19.95 14.71
C VAL A 458 -31.90 20.84 13.68
N GLU A 459 -33.17 20.59 13.33
CA GLU A 459 -33.91 21.44 12.40
C GLU A 459 -34.07 22.88 12.94
N GLU A 460 -34.32 23.05 14.24
CA GLU A 460 -34.39 24.38 14.88
C GLU A 460 -33.05 25.12 14.83
N ILE A 461 -31.93 24.42 15.02
CA ILE A 461 -30.59 25.02 14.86
C ILE A 461 -30.33 25.40 13.40
N ILE A 462 -30.72 24.55 12.43
CA ILE A 462 -30.62 24.87 11.00
C ILE A 462 -31.42 26.12 10.66
N LYS A 463 -32.66 26.26 11.16
CA LYS A 463 -33.50 27.45 10.95
C LYS A 463 -32.85 28.72 11.50
N ARG A 464 -32.23 28.62 12.68
CA ARG A 464 -31.61 29.75 13.39
C ARG A 464 -30.29 30.18 12.76
N GLU A 465 -29.38 29.24 12.58
CA GLU A 465 -27.99 29.50 12.20
C GLU A 465 -27.79 29.57 10.68
N LYS A 466 -28.69 28.94 9.91
CA LYS A 466 -28.64 28.84 8.45
C LYS A 466 -27.26 28.37 7.95
N PRO A 467 -26.77 27.21 8.41
CA PRO A 467 -25.51 26.67 7.92
C PRO A 467 -25.62 26.31 6.43
N ASP A 468 -24.53 26.46 5.69
CA ASP A 468 -24.45 26.02 4.29
C ASP A 468 -24.08 24.52 4.21
N GLY A 469 -23.40 24.00 5.24
CA GLY A 469 -22.98 22.61 5.30
C GLY A 469 -23.15 21.97 6.68
N ILE A 470 -23.13 20.64 6.72
CA ILE A 470 -23.25 19.85 7.95
C ILE A 470 -22.24 18.69 7.96
N VAL A 471 -21.63 18.43 9.11
CA VAL A 471 -20.76 17.26 9.37
C VAL A 471 -21.44 16.37 10.40
N VAL A 472 -21.64 15.11 10.02
CA VAL A 472 -22.41 14.13 10.81
C VAL A 472 -21.63 12.88 11.20
N SER A 473 -20.45 12.66 10.60
CA SER A 473 -19.62 11.46 10.79
C SER A 473 -18.74 11.48 12.03
N MET A 474 -18.69 12.60 12.77
CA MET A 474 -17.80 12.79 13.92
C MET A 474 -18.51 12.67 15.28
N GLY A 475 -19.78 12.27 15.29
CA GLY A 475 -20.63 12.19 16.49
C GLY A 475 -21.20 10.79 16.76
N GLY A 476 -20.58 9.73 16.22
CA GLY A 476 -21.04 8.34 16.39
C GLY A 476 -22.45 8.07 15.84
N GLN A 477 -23.05 6.95 16.27
CA GLN A 477 -24.39 6.53 15.80
C GLN A 477 -25.47 7.57 16.13
N THR A 478 -25.33 8.32 17.23
CA THR A 478 -26.34 9.33 17.61
C THR A 478 -26.46 10.40 16.53
N ALA A 479 -25.32 10.95 16.08
CA ALA A 479 -25.30 11.92 14.98
C ALA A 479 -25.72 11.30 13.64
N LEU A 480 -25.26 10.08 13.34
CA LEU A 480 -25.58 9.39 12.08
C LEU A 480 -27.07 9.08 11.95
N ASN A 481 -27.69 8.48 12.97
CA ASN A 481 -29.13 8.17 12.96
C ASN A 481 -29.97 9.44 12.84
N CYS A 482 -29.60 10.50 13.56
CA CYS A 482 -30.25 11.80 13.44
C CYS A 482 -30.17 12.35 12.00
N ALA A 483 -29.00 12.25 11.37
CA ALA A 483 -28.79 12.70 10.00
C ALA A 483 -29.60 11.88 8.97
N VAL A 484 -29.70 10.56 9.15
CA VAL A 484 -30.52 9.69 8.30
C VAL A 484 -32.00 10.08 8.38
N GLU A 485 -32.52 10.34 9.58
CA GLU A 485 -33.92 10.74 9.72
C GLU A 485 -34.20 12.13 9.12
N LEU A 486 -33.28 13.09 9.28
CA LEU A 486 -33.36 14.42 8.65
C LEU A 486 -33.31 14.32 7.13
N TYR A 487 -32.48 13.44 6.59
CA TYR A 487 -32.38 13.16 5.15
C TYR A 487 -33.68 12.58 4.60
N GLN A 488 -34.25 11.57 5.26
CA GLN A 488 -35.54 10.96 4.89
C GLN A 488 -36.71 11.96 4.95
N LYS A 489 -36.67 12.89 5.90
CA LYS A 489 -37.64 14.00 6.02
C LYS A 489 -37.43 15.12 4.99
N GLY A 490 -36.37 15.07 4.17
CA GLY A 490 -36.05 16.09 3.17
C GLY A 490 -35.59 17.43 3.77
N ILE A 491 -35.07 17.43 5.01
CA ILE A 491 -34.72 18.66 5.72
C ILE A 491 -33.49 19.34 5.11
N PHE A 492 -32.48 18.57 4.69
CA PHE A 492 -31.28 19.12 4.07
C PHE A 492 -31.61 19.86 2.76
N ASP A 493 -32.47 19.28 1.91
CA ASP A 493 -32.94 19.92 0.68
C ASP A 493 -33.81 21.16 0.96
N LYS A 494 -34.72 21.06 1.93
CA LYS A 494 -35.61 22.16 2.33
C LYS A 494 -34.86 23.42 2.76
N TYR A 495 -33.69 23.26 3.38
CA TYR A 495 -32.86 24.37 3.88
C TYR A 495 -31.57 24.59 3.08
N ASN A 496 -31.36 23.84 2.00
CA ASN A 496 -30.15 23.90 1.17
C ASN A 496 -28.85 23.73 1.99
N VAL A 497 -28.81 22.67 2.82
CA VAL A 497 -27.65 22.32 3.65
C VAL A 497 -26.91 21.14 3.01
N GLU A 498 -25.65 21.34 2.65
CA GLU A 498 -24.81 20.31 2.04
C GLU A 498 -24.20 19.37 3.09
N VAL A 499 -24.34 18.07 2.93
CA VAL A 499 -23.65 17.08 3.80
C VAL A 499 -22.19 16.98 3.36
N LEU A 500 -21.27 17.29 4.26
CA LEU A 500 -19.83 17.29 3.98
C LEU A 500 -19.23 15.91 4.31
N GLY A 501 -18.52 15.33 3.33
CA GLY A 501 -17.88 14.01 3.46
C GLY A 501 -18.73 12.91 2.83
N THR A 502 -18.86 11.77 3.51
CA THR A 502 -19.62 10.62 3.02
C THR A 502 -21.11 10.96 2.87
N PRO A 503 -21.69 10.78 1.66
CA PRO A 503 -23.12 11.00 1.44
C PRO A 503 -24.02 10.12 2.33
N ILE A 504 -25.20 10.61 2.70
CA ILE A 504 -26.11 9.90 3.63
C ILE A 504 -26.64 8.59 3.02
N ASP A 505 -26.88 8.54 1.71
CA ASP A 505 -27.25 7.30 1.02
C ASP A 505 -26.16 6.22 1.17
N VAL A 506 -24.88 6.62 1.11
CA VAL A 506 -23.76 5.70 1.36
C VAL A 506 -23.72 5.24 2.82
N VAL A 507 -23.97 6.13 3.78
CA VAL A 507 -24.11 5.75 5.20
C VAL A 507 -25.23 4.73 5.39
N ILE A 508 -26.39 4.93 4.75
CA ILE A 508 -27.50 3.97 4.79
C ILE A 508 -27.08 2.62 4.21
N HIS A 509 -26.37 2.62 3.08
CA HIS A 509 -25.86 1.38 2.47
C HIS A 509 -24.92 0.60 3.40
N THR A 510 -24.18 1.26 4.29
CA THR A 510 -23.24 0.59 5.22
C THR A 510 -23.89 0.16 6.53
N GLU A 511 -24.92 0.88 6.99
CA GLU A 511 -25.62 0.61 8.25
C GLU A 511 -26.72 -0.46 8.11
N ASP A 512 -27.39 -0.50 6.94
CA ASP A 512 -28.35 -1.56 6.61
C ASP A 512 -27.60 -2.81 6.13
N ARG A 513 -27.84 -3.94 6.81
CA ARG A 513 -27.09 -5.17 6.57
C ARG A 513 -27.38 -5.82 5.22
N GLN A 514 -28.62 -5.70 4.72
CA GLN A 514 -28.99 -6.23 3.42
C GLN A 514 -28.36 -5.39 2.31
N LEU A 515 -28.49 -4.06 2.40
CA LEU A 515 -27.89 -3.15 1.41
C LEU A 515 -26.36 -3.28 1.38
N PHE A 516 -25.73 -3.46 2.54
CA PHE A 516 -24.29 -3.69 2.62
C PHE A 516 -23.87 -4.98 1.91
N SER A 517 -24.59 -6.08 2.18
CA SER A 517 -24.39 -7.36 1.49
C SER A 517 -24.57 -7.21 -0.03
N ASP A 518 -25.64 -6.53 -0.47
CA ASP A 518 -25.92 -6.32 -1.89
C ASP A 518 -24.80 -5.53 -2.58
N LYS A 519 -24.28 -4.47 -1.93
CA LYS A 519 -23.17 -3.66 -2.44
C LYS A 519 -21.86 -4.44 -2.55
N LEU A 520 -21.57 -5.33 -1.61
CA LEU A 520 -20.40 -6.22 -1.71
C LEU A 520 -20.57 -7.27 -2.81
N ASN A 521 -21.78 -7.80 -3.00
CA ASN A 521 -22.08 -8.74 -4.08
C ASN A 521 -21.97 -8.09 -5.48
N GLU A 522 -22.27 -6.79 -5.64
CA GLU A 522 -22.10 -6.06 -6.91
C GLU A 522 -20.65 -6.12 -7.45
N ILE A 523 -19.66 -6.21 -6.55
CA ILE A 523 -18.23 -6.28 -6.88
C ILE A 523 -17.63 -7.68 -6.66
N ASN A 524 -18.47 -8.69 -6.42
CA ASN A 524 -18.08 -10.08 -6.15
C ASN A 524 -17.18 -10.25 -4.91
N GLU A 525 -17.35 -9.40 -3.91
CA GLU A 525 -16.67 -9.56 -2.62
C GLU A 525 -17.23 -10.73 -1.81
N LYS A 526 -16.39 -11.30 -0.94
CA LYS A 526 -16.76 -12.49 -0.16
C LYS A 526 -17.33 -12.09 1.19
N ILE A 527 -18.61 -12.42 1.40
CA ILE A 527 -19.28 -12.32 2.69
C ILE A 527 -19.63 -13.69 3.25
N ALA A 528 -19.76 -13.79 4.58
CA ALA A 528 -20.30 -14.98 5.19
C ALA A 528 -21.77 -15.15 4.78
N GLU A 529 -22.21 -16.41 4.62
CA GLU A 529 -23.62 -16.67 4.37
C GLU A 529 -24.46 -16.11 5.51
N SER A 530 -25.38 -15.20 5.16
CA SER A 530 -26.18 -14.47 6.13
C SER A 530 -27.54 -14.11 5.55
N TYR A 531 -28.51 -13.90 6.45
CA TYR A 531 -29.87 -13.48 6.10
C TYR A 531 -30.31 -12.36 7.05
N ALA A 532 -30.73 -11.22 6.49
CA ALA A 532 -31.38 -10.17 7.25
C ALA A 532 -32.85 -10.54 7.51
N VAL A 533 -33.27 -10.47 8.77
CA VAL A 533 -34.62 -10.87 9.20
C VAL A 533 -35.20 -9.86 10.20
N ASN A 534 -36.52 -9.70 10.18
CA ASN A 534 -37.24 -8.76 11.03
C ASN A 534 -38.12 -9.45 12.10
N ASN A 535 -38.13 -10.78 12.14
CA ASN A 535 -38.86 -11.55 13.15
C ASN A 535 -38.13 -12.87 13.47
N ILE A 536 -38.51 -13.47 14.60
CA ILE A 536 -37.85 -14.68 15.12
C ILE A 536 -38.10 -15.91 14.27
N GLU A 537 -39.28 -16.07 13.68
CA GLU A 537 -39.55 -17.26 12.88
C GLU A 537 -38.72 -17.27 11.60
N ASP A 538 -38.55 -16.12 10.95
CA ASP A 538 -37.65 -15.98 9.82
C ASP A 538 -36.19 -16.22 10.22
N ALA A 539 -35.79 -15.79 11.43
CA ALA A 539 -34.46 -16.10 11.97
C ALA A 539 -34.23 -17.62 12.11
N VAL A 540 -35.24 -18.36 12.57
CA VAL A 540 -35.20 -19.82 12.70
C VAL A 540 -35.17 -20.51 11.33
N VAL A 541 -35.90 -19.97 10.34
CA VAL A 541 -35.83 -20.46 8.95
C VAL A 541 -34.44 -20.22 8.36
N ALA A 542 -33.84 -19.05 8.57
CA ALA A 542 -32.48 -18.74 8.15
C ALA A 542 -31.46 -19.68 8.82
N ALA A 543 -31.60 -19.91 10.12
CA ALA A 543 -30.73 -20.82 10.87
C ALA A 543 -30.74 -22.26 10.35
N LYS A 544 -31.89 -22.74 9.86
CA LYS A 544 -31.99 -24.07 9.23
C LYS A 544 -31.23 -24.18 7.91
N LYS A 545 -31.03 -23.07 7.21
CA LYS A 545 -30.22 -23.02 5.98
C LYS A 545 -28.72 -22.97 6.29
N ILE A 546 -28.34 -22.10 7.22
CA ILE A 546 -26.93 -21.86 7.60
C ILE A 546 -26.35 -23.03 8.41
N GLY A 547 -27.11 -23.55 9.37
CA GLY A 547 -26.66 -24.48 10.40
C GLY A 547 -26.01 -23.80 11.61
N TYR A 548 -26.05 -24.49 12.75
CA TYR A 548 -25.43 -24.02 14.01
C TYR A 548 -23.97 -24.49 14.15
N PRO A 549 -23.10 -23.76 14.87
CA PRO A 549 -23.37 -22.48 15.54
C PRO A 549 -23.43 -21.31 14.55
N LEU A 550 -24.22 -20.28 14.89
CA LEU A 550 -24.40 -19.06 14.10
C LEU A 550 -24.13 -17.81 14.94
N MET A 551 -23.98 -16.66 14.30
CA MET A 551 -23.87 -15.33 14.91
C MET A 551 -25.14 -14.54 14.60
N ILE A 552 -25.70 -13.84 15.59
CA ILE A 552 -26.69 -12.78 15.34
C ILE A 552 -26.06 -11.40 15.54
N ARG A 553 -26.43 -10.43 14.71
CA ARG A 553 -26.00 -9.02 14.84
C ARG A 553 -27.15 -8.05 14.59
N SER A 554 -27.29 -7.03 15.43
CA SER A 554 -28.29 -5.97 15.24
C SER A 554 -27.89 -5.00 14.11
N ALA A 555 -28.87 -4.46 13.38
CA ALA A 555 -28.67 -3.33 12.45
C ALA A 555 -28.68 -1.97 13.19
N PHE A 556 -28.07 -0.94 12.60
CA PHE A 556 -28.00 0.44 13.14
C PHE A 556 -27.47 0.54 14.60
N ALA A 557 -26.54 -0.34 14.95
CA ALA A 557 -25.99 -0.46 16.29
C ALA A 557 -24.46 -0.66 16.25
N LEU A 558 -23.78 -0.08 17.24
CA LEU A 558 -22.33 -0.19 17.45
C LEU A 558 -21.99 -1.04 18.67
N GLY A 559 -20.74 -1.51 18.75
CA GLY A 559 -20.21 -2.20 19.93
C GLY A 559 -20.82 -3.59 20.21
N GLY A 560 -21.49 -4.19 19.22
CA GLY A 560 -22.10 -5.53 19.37
C GLY A 560 -23.37 -5.54 20.22
N LEU A 561 -24.06 -4.40 20.37
CA LEU A 561 -25.32 -4.33 21.12
C LEU A 561 -26.37 -5.29 20.53
N GLY A 562 -26.82 -6.25 21.34
CA GLY A 562 -27.78 -7.29 20.91
C GLY A 562 -27.18 -8.41 20.05
N SER A 563 -25.87 -8.44 19.86
CA SER A 563 -25.18 -9.46 19.06
C SER A 563 -24.72 -10.65 19.90
N GLY A 564 -24.55 -11.82 19.27
CA GLY A 564 -23.84 -12.94 19.89
C GLY A 564 -23.98 -14.29 19.18
N ILE A 565 -23.25 -15.28 19.68
CA ILE A 565 -23.19 -16.62 19.10
C ILE A 565 -24.33 -17.48 19.66
N CYS A 566 -25.11 -18.10 18.76
CA CYS A 566 -26.15 -19.06 19.10
C CYS A 566 -25.69 -20.47 18.71
N HIS A 567 -25.67 -21.38 19.68
CA HIS A 567 -25.28 -22.78 19.47
C HIS A 567 -26.45 -23.68 19.06
N ASP A 568 -27.68 -23.23 19.26
CA ASP A 568 -28.92 -23.95 18.96
C ASP A 568 -30.09 -22.96 18.79
N GLU A 569 -31.28 -23.51 18.49
CA GLU A 569 -32.51 -22.74 18.27
C GLU A 569 -33.01 -22.05 19.54
N GLU A 570 -32.79 -22.65 20.71
CA GLU A 570 -33.21 -22.07 21.99
C GLU A 570 -32.45 -20.76 22.26
N MET A 571 -31.12 -20.79 22.11
CA MET A 571 -30.28 -19.59 22.20
C MET A 571 -30.66 -18.55 21.16
N LEU A 572 -30.95 -18.96 19.91
CA LEU A 572 -31.37 -18.04 18.85
C LEU A 572 -32.67 -17.31 19.22
N ARG A 573 -33.67 -18.03 19.72
CA ARG A 573 -34.97 -17.43 20.09
C ARG A 573 -34.83 -16.46 21.26
N ASP A 574 -34.05 -16.82 22.28
CA ASP A 574 -33.79 -15.93 23.44
C ASP A 574 -33.01 -14.68 23.04
N MET A 575 -31.87 -14.84 22.36
CA MET A 575 -31.00 -13.72 22.00
C MET A 575 -31.61 -12.86 20.89
N GLY A 576 -32.17 -13.49 19.86
CA GLY A 576 -32.84 -12.79 18.77
C GLY A 576 -34.04 -11.98 19.26
N GLY A 577 -34.80 -12.49 20.23
CA GLY A 577 -35.94 -11.77 20.79
C GLY A 577 -35.53 -10.49 21.49
N LYS A 578 -34.41 -10.55 22.24
CA LYS A 578 -33.81 -9.37 22.87
C LYS A 578 -33.26 -8.40 21.82
N ALA A 579 -32.56 -8.88 20.81
CA ALA A 579 -32.00 -8.05 19.75
C ALA A 579 -33.08 -7.29 18.95
N LEU A 580 -34.17 -7.98 18.57
CA LEU A 580 -35.29 -7.37 17.85
C LEU A 580 -36.11 -6.38 18.70
N SER A 581 -35.96 -6.40 20.03
CA SER A 581 -36.54 -5.36 20.90
C SER A 581 -35.73 -4.06 20.88
N LEU A 582 -34.48 -4.11 20.40
CA LEU A 582 -33.54 -2.98 20.34
C LEU A 582 -33.35 -2.45 18.91
N SER A 583 -33.54 -3.30 17.90
CA SER A 583 -33.39 -2.96 16.48
C SER A 583 -34.48 -3.64 15.66
N GLU A 584 -34.98 -2.99 14.61
CA GLU A 584 -36.04 -3.55 13.75
C GLU A 584 -35.56 -4.72 12.88
N GLN A 585 -34.24 -4.94 12.78
CA GLN A 585 -33.62 -5.95 11.94
C GLN A 585 -32.41 -6.59 12.64
N ILE A 586 -32.27 -7.91 12.50
CA ILE A 586 -31.06 -8.65 12.86
C ILE A 586 -30.51 -9.42 11.65
N LEU A 587 -29.21 -9.62 11.62
CA LEU A 587 -28.51 -10.47 10.67
C LEU A 587 -28.23 -11.83 11.33
N VAL A 588 -28.71 -12.92 10.73
CA VAL A 588 -28.36 -14.30 11.12
C VAL A 588 -27.25 -14.76 10.18
N GLU A 589 -26.06 -15.02 10.71
CA GLU A 589 -24.83 -15.22 9.93
C GLU A 589 -24.11 -16.51 10.35
N LYS A 590 -23.45 -17.18 9.39
CA LYS A 590 -22.58 -18.33 9.67
C LYS A 590 -21.47 -17.96 10.67
N SER A 591 -21.29 -18.76 11.71
CA SER A 591 -20.23 -18.50 12.68
C SER A 591 -18.84 -18.67 12.05
N MET A 592 -18.02 -17.62 12.16
CA MET A 592 -16.62 -17.60 11.74
C MET A 592 -15.67 -17.74 12.94
N LYS A 593 -16.15 -18.31 14.05
CA LYS A 593 -15.36 -18.44 15.30
C LYS A 593 -14.04 -19.17 15.04
N GLY A 594 -12.94 -18.56 15.49
CA GLY A 594 -11.58 -19.07 15.34
C GLY A 594 -10.85 -18.51 14.11
N TRP A 595 -11.51 -17.73 13.26
CA TRP A 595 -10.83 -16.95 12.23
C TRP A 595 -10.11 -15.75 12.85
N LYS A 596 -9.10 -15.24 12.14
CA LYS A 596 -8.43 -13.98 12.51
C LYS A 596 -9.38 -12.82 12.18
N GLU A 597 -9.55 -11.91 13.13
CA GLU A 597 -10.22 -10.63 12.91
C GLU A 597 -9.15 -9.60 12.55
N VAL A 598 -9.30 -8.95 11.40
CA VAL A 598 -8.38 -7.94 10.89
C VAL A 598 -9.22 -6.74 10.48
N GLU A 599 -8.83 -5.57 10.95
CA GLU A 599 -9.45 -4.29 10.67
C GLU A 599 -8.48 -3.39 9.92
N TYR A 600 -9.02 -2.44 9.17
CA TYR A 600 -8.26 -1.47 8.40
C TYR A 600 -8.90 -0.10 8.55
N GLU A 601 -8.07 0.90 8.81
CA GLU A 601 -8.50 2.30 8.74
C GLU A 601 -8.21 2.83 7.34
N VAL A 602 -9.25 3.24 6.62
CA VAL A 602 -9.15 3.64 5.21
C VAL A 602 -9.56 5.10 5.05
N VAL A 603 -8.72 5.86 4.36
CA VAL A 603 -8.99 7.25 3.97
C VAL A 603 -9.14 7.30 2.46
N ARG A 604 -10.24 7.87 1.98
CA ARG A 604 -10.48 8.13 0.55
C ARG A 604 -10.87 9.58 0.35
N ASP A 605 -10.17 10.28 -0.54
CA ASP A 605 -10.45 11.67 -0.84
C ASP A 605 -11.39 11.86 -2.05
N ALA A 606 -11.69 13.12 -2.37
CA ALA A 606 -12.54 13.49 -3.50
C ALA A 606 -11.90 13.18 -4.87
N GLN A 607 -10.57 13.09 -4.93
CA GLN A 607 -9.82 12.76 -6.15
C GLN A 607 -9.69 11.26 -6.38
N ASP A 608 -10.36 10.44 -5.56
CA ASP A 608 -10.27 8.97 -5.61
C ASP A 608 -8.92 8.41 -5.16
N ASN A 609 -8.09 9.22 -4.50
CA ASN A 609 -6.92 8.71 -3.80
C ASN A 609 -7.41 7.95 -2.56
N CYS A 610 -7.00 6.70 -2.41
CA CYS A 610 -7.46 5.82 -1.34
C CYS A 610 -6.28 5.11 -0.67
N VAL A 611 -6.15 5.23 0.65
CA VAL A 611 -5.03 4.67 1.41
C VAL A 611 -5.49 4.00 2.69
N THR A 612 -4.80 2.94 3.08
CA THR A 612 -4.93 2.34 4.41
C THR A 612 -3.91 2.99 5.35
N VAL A 613 -4.36 3.56 6.46
CA VAL A 613 -3.52 4.30 7.41
C VAL A 613 -3.13 3.48 8.66
N CYS A 614 -3.89 2.42 8.96
CA CYS A 614 -3.66 1.51 10.08
C CYS A 614 -4.07 0.09 9.68
#